data_AF-A0A831NW64-F1
#
_entry.id   AF-A0A831NW64-F1
#
_cell.length_a   1.000
_cell.length_b   1.000
_cell.length_c   1.000
_cell.angle_alpha   90.00
_cell.angle_beta   90.00
_cell.angle_gamma   90.00
#
_symmetry.space_group_name_H-M   'P 1'
#
loop_
_entity.id
_entity.type
_entity.pdbx_description
1 polymer ?
#
loop_
_entity_poly.entity_id
_entity_poly.type
_entity_poly.pdbx_seq_one_letter_code
_entity_poly.pdbx_strand_id
1 'polypeptide(L)' 'MFDFTLKIYRELLLHVSSLPCRTFAAFVQESSPAAIVLRHDVDKLPQNSLAFARLQHELGVRGARNKYRKI' A
#
# COMPACT_ATOMS: atom_id res chain seq x y z
N MET A 1 -8.18 9.61 -20.90
CA MET A 1 -8.29 9.21 -19.48
C MET A 1 -6.86 9.08 -18.97
N PHE A 2 -6.53 9.68 -17.81
CA PHE A 2 -5.18 9.57 -17.26
C PHE A 2 -5.07 8.24 -16.53
N ASP A 3 -4.22 7.34 -17.02
CA ASP A 3 -4.00 6.04 -16.38
C ASP A 3 -3.11 6.19 -15.15
N PHE A 4 -3.54 5.61 -14.04
CA PHE A 4 -2.73 5.52 -12.83
C PHE A 4 -1.76 4.34 -12.95
N THR A 5 -0.57 4.63 -13.49
CA THR A 5 0.45 3.61 -13.76
C THR A 5 1.27 3.24 -12.52
N LEU A 6 2.00 2.12 -12.57
CA LEU A 6 2.99 1.76 -11.54
C LEU A 6 4.04 2.86 -11.31
N LYS A 7 4.39 3.62 -12.34
CA LYS A 7 5.31 4.77 -12.23
C LYS A 7 4.71 5.86 -11.34
N ILE A 8 3.45 6.24 -11.62
CA ILE A 8 2.74 7.26 -10.82
C ILE A 8 2.56 6.76 -9.38
N TYR A 9 2.25 5.48 -9.21
CA TYR A 9 2.14 4.89 -7.87
C TYR A 9 3.46 4.92 -7.10
N ARG A 10 4.59 4.62 -7.75
CA ARG A 10 5.92 4.74 -7.14
C ARG A 10 6.19 6.16 -6.68
N GLU A 11 5.91 7.15 -7.51
CA GLU A 11 6.08 8.55 -7.14
C GLU A 11 5.19 8.93 -5.95
N LEU A 12 3.92 8.51 -5.94
CA LEU A 12 3.04 8.68 -4.79
C LEU A 12 3.64 8.07 -3.52
N LEU A 13 4.11 6.82 -3.58
CA LEU A 13 4.71 6.12 -2.46
C LEU A 13 5.93 6.86 -1.90
N LEU A 14 6.80 7.39 -2.77
CA LEU A 14 7.96 8.16 -2.33
C LEU A 14 7.54 9.41 -1.55
N HIS A 15 6.51 10.13 -2.00
CA HIS A 15 6.03 11.32 -1.31
C HIS A 15 5.38 10.99 0.05
N VAL A 16 4.53 9.96 0.10
CA VAL A 16 3.82 9.59 1.34
C VAL A 16 4.68 8.79 2.32
N SER A 17 5.83 8.24 1.88
CA SER A 17 6.76 7.49 2.75
C SER A 17 7.34 8.34 3.88
N SER A 18 7.35 9.66 3.71
CA SER A 18 7.73 10.64 4.75
C SER A 18 6.72 10.74 5.90
N LEU A 19 5.51 10.22 5.72
CA LEU A 19 4.42 10.24 6.69
C LEU A 19 4.19 8.85 7.31
N PRO A 20 3.64 8.77 8.54
CA PRO A 20 3.37 7.48 9.18
C PRO A 20 2.32 6.66 8.40
N CYS A 21 2.79 5.70 7.61
CA CYS A 21 1.94 4.72 6.94
C CYS A 21 1.68 3.53 7.87
N ARG A 22 0.40 3.20 8.06
CA ARG A 22 -0.03 2.12 8.96
C ARG A 22 -1.01 1.18 8.28
N THR A 23 -1.00 -0.08 8.73
CA THR A 23 -2.07 -1.02 8.39
C THR A 23 -3.39 -0.55 9.01
N PHE A 24 -4.52 -0.89 8.38
CA PHE A 24 -5.84 -0.56 8.91
C PHE A 24 -6.04 -1.04 10.36
N ALA A 25 -5.61 -2.26 10.70
CA ALA A 25 -5.73 -2.79 12.06
C ALA A 25 -5.00 -1.92 13.09
N ALA A 26 -3.74 -1.56 12.82
CA ALA A 26 -2.95 -0.67 13.68
C ALA A 26 -3.56 0.74 13.77
N PHE A 27 -4.16 1.24 12.69
CA PHE A 27 -4.85 2.53 12.71
C PHE A 27 -6.08 2.52 13.60
N VAL A 28 -6.86 1.44 13.61
CA VAL A 28 -8.06 1.31 14.46
C VAL A 28 -7.69 1.10 15.93
N GLN A 29 -6.61 0.37 16.22
CA GLN A 29 -6.21 0.01 17.58
C GLN A 29 -5.42 1.10 18.31
N GLU A 30 -4.65 1.91 17.57
CA GLU A 30 -3.80 2.93 18.16
C GLU A 30 -4.45 4.30 18.03
N SER A 31 -4.67 4.99 19.17
CA SER A 31 -5.04 6.41 19.19
C SER A 31 -3.84 7.28 18.81
N SER A 32 -3.43 7.23 17.54
CA SER A 32 -2.28 7.96 17.03
C SER A 32 -2.73 9.22 16.29
N PRO A 33 -1.93 10.30 16.30
CA PRO A 33 -2.11 11.42 15.38
C PRO A 33 -1.99 10.97 13.92
N ALA A 34 -2.50 11.83 13.03
CA ALA A 34 -2.64 11.67 11.57
C ALA A 34 -1.71 10.62 10.95
N ALA A 35 -2.30 9.52 10.50
CA ALA A 35 -1.62 8.43 9.82
C ALA A 35 -2.32 8.13 8.49
N ILE A 36 -1.55 7.66 7.52
CA ILE A 36 -2.06 7.28 6.20
C ILE A 36 -2.31 5.77 6.19
N VAL A 37 -3.53 5.38 5.80
CA VAL A 37 -3.87 3.99 5.52
C VAL A 37 -3.92 3.79 4.01
N LEU A 38 -2.92 3.11 3.46
CA LEU A 38 -2.88 2.77 2.04
C LEU A 38 -3.71 1.51 1.76
N ARG A 39 -4.68 1.65 0.86
CA ARG A 39 -5.52 0.57 0.35
C ARG A 39 -5.45 0.54 -1.16
N HIS A 40 -5.41 -0.66 -1.72
CA HIS A 40 -5.62 -0.91 -3.13
C HIS A 40 -6.71 -1.99 -3.21
N ASP A 41 -7.61 -1.86 -4.19
CA ASP A 41 -8.53 -2.94 -4.47
C ASP A 41 -7.74 -4.15 -5.00
N VAL A 42 -8.17 -5.34 -4.59
CA VAL A 42 -7.60 -6.58 -5.11
C VAL A 42 -8.26 -6.82 -6.46
N ASP A 43 -7.54 -6.45 -7.52
CA ASP A 43 -7.99 -6.63 -8.88
C ASP A 43 -8.22 -8.13 -9.21
N LYS A 44 -9.05 -8.37 -10.23
CA LYS A 44 -9.19 -9.70 -10.86
C LYS A 44 -7.90 -10.21 -11.51
N LEU A 45 -6.86 -9.36 -11.60
CA LEU A 45 -5.53 -9.69 -12.11
C LEU A 45 -4.52 -9.72 -10.95
N PRO A 46 -4.22 -10.90 -10.39
CA PRO A 46 -3.34 -11.04 -9.21
C PRO A 46 -1.94 -10.45 -9.41
N GLN A 47 -1.47 -10.35 -10.66
CA GLN A 47 -0.17 -9.79 -10.98
C GLN A 47 -0.06 -8.31 -10.64
N ASN A 48 -1.13 -7.53 -10.79
CA ASN A 48 -1.15 -6.12 -10.42
C ASN A 48 -0.99 -5.96 -8.91
N SER A 49 -1.80 -6.69 -8.14
CA SER A 49 -1.70 -6.70 -6.67
C SER A 49 -0.32 -7.17 -6.20
N LEU A 50 0.30 -8.14 -6.88
CA LEU A 50 1.66 -8.58 -6.57
C LEU A 50 2.70 -7.49 -6.87
N ALA A 51 2.60 -6.79 -8.00
CA ALA A 51 3.50 -5.70 -8.34
C ALA A 51 3.41 -4.56 -7.31
N PHE A 52 2.19 -4.18 -6.91
CA PHE A 52 1.97 -3.20 -5.85
C PHE A 52 2.54 -3.63 -4.50
N ALA A 53 2.35 -4.90 -4.12
CA ALA A 53 2.85 -5.43 -2.86
C ALA A 53 4.39 -5.46 -2.82
N ARG A 54 5.04 -5.83 -3.92
CA ARG A 54 6.52 -5.81 -4.04
C ARG A 54 7.07 -4.40 -3.93
N LEU A 55 6.50 -3.45 -4.68
CA LEU A 55 6.95 -2.06 -4.67
C LEU A 55 6.80 -1.40 -3.28
N GLN A 56 5.68 -1.64 -2.60
CA GLN A 56 5.50 -1.18 -1.21
C GLN A 56 6.53 -1.80 -0.26
N HIS A 57 6.82 -3.09 -0.42
CA HIS A 57 7.81 -3.79 0.40
C HIS A 57 9.23 -3.24 0.19
N GLU A 58 9.63 -3.03 -1.06
CA GLU A 58 10.93 -2.45 -1.44
C GLU A 58 11.12 -1.03 -0.85
N LEU A 59 10.05 -0.24 -0.79
CA LEU A 59 10.07 1.11 -0.23
C LEU A 59 9.83 1.15 1.30
N GLY A 60 9.73 0.00 1.97
CA GLY A 60 9.47 -0.06 3.42
C GLY A 60 8.08 0.45 3.84
N VAL A 61 7.17 0.65 2.88
CA VAL A 61 5.83 1.17 3.12
C VAL A 61 4.91 0.02 3.54
N ARG A 62 4.39 0.10 4.76
CA ARG A 62 3.47 -0.93 5.31
C ARG A 62 2.03 -0.62 4.91
N GLY A 63 1.58 -1.17 3.78
CA GLY A 63 0.17 -1.15 3.36
C GLY A 63 -0.66 -2.27 3.98
N ALA A 64 -1.96 -2.31 3.65
CA ALA A 64 -2.86 -3.41 4.01
C ALA A 64 -2.33 -4.74 3.43
N ARG A 65 -1.59 -5.52 4.24
CA ARG A 65 -1.15 -6.87 3.87
C ARG A 65 -2.37 -7.76 3.72
N ASN A 66 -2.78 -8.03 2.49
CA ASN A 66 -3.61 -9.20 2.22
C ASN A 66 -2.68 -10.42 2.20
N LYS A 67 -2.80 -11.29 3.20
CA LYS A 67 -2.02 -12.51 3.31
C LYS A 67 -2.48 -13.53 2.27
N TYR A 68 -2.09 -13.38 1.00
CA TYR A 68 -2.05 -14.53 0.10
C TYR A 68 -0.78 -15.34 0.41
N ARG A 69 -0.81 -16.00 1.57
CA ARG A 69 0.07 -17.14 1.83
C ARG A 69 -0.56 -18.29 1.04
N LYS A 70 0.04 -18.62 -0.11
CA LYS A 70 -0.23 -19.85 -0.85
C LYS A 70 -0.31 -21.01 0.16
N ILE A 71 -1.49 -21.61 0.25
CA ILE A 71 -1.68 -23.02 0.63
C ILE A 71 -1.96 -23.73 -0.69
#